data_AF-F9P6L6-F1
#
_entry.id   AF-F9P6L6-F1
#
_cell.length_a   1.000
_cell.length_b   1.000
_cell.length_c   1.000
_cell.angle_alpha   90.00
_cell.angle_beta   90.00
_cell.angle_gamma   90.00
#
_symmetry.space_group_name_H-M   'P 1'
#
loop_
_entity.id
_entity.type
_entity.pdbx_description
1 polymer ?
#
loop_
_entity_poly.entity_id
_entity_poly.type
_entity_poly.pdbx_seq_one_letter_code
_entity_poly.pdbx_strand_id
1 'polypeptide(L)'
;MNWNKIKKKIQLLDVRTPSEYQNGHIQGAKNVPLNEIARYTPATNETLYVICHSGVRSKMAAKKLKKKGYDVVNVQGGMSAWTGKVV
;
A
#
# COMPACT_ATOMS: atom_id res chain seq x y z
N MET A 1 -2.94 -20.26 24.74
CA MET A 1 -3.25 -19.83 23.35
C MET A 1 -2.98 -18.34 23.25
N ASN A 2 -1.98 -17.92 22.46
CA ASN A 2 -1.48 -16.54 22.49
C ASN A 2 -2.24 -15.68 21.45
N TRP A 3 -3.31 -15.02 21.91
CA TRP A 3 -4.25 -14.23 21.11
C TRP A 3 -3.61 -13.07 20.32
N ASN A 4 -2.40 -12.66 20.69
CA ASN A 4 -1.65 -11.60 20.00
C ASN A 4 -1.21 -11.98 18.57
N LYS A 5 -1.20 -13.28 18.21
CA LYS A 5 -0.91 -13.71 16.83
C LYS A 5 -2.07 -13.50 15.84
N ILE A 6 -3.29 -13.21 16.31
CA ILE A 6 -4.50 -13.20 15.46
C ILE A 6 -4.78 -11.81 14.85
N LYS A 7 -4.16 -10.74 15.36
CA LYS A 7 -4.26 -9.39 14.75
C LYS A 7 -3.13 -9.15 13.75
N LYS A 8 -3.21 -9.78 12.56
CA LYS A 8 -2.31 -9.40 11.46
C LYS A 8 -2.63 -7.97 11.00
N LYS A 9 -1.76 -7.03 11.30
CA LYS A 9 -1.85 -5.65 10.82
C LYS A 9 -1.52 -5.63 9.33
N ILE A 10 -2.50 -5.32 8.49
CA ILE A 10 -2.31 -5.15 7.06
C ILE A 10 -1.37 -3.98 6.83
N GLN A 11 -0.33 -4.18 6.02
CA GLN A 11 0.57 -3.12 5.57
C GLN A 11 0.09 -2.60 4.22
N LEU A 12 -0.64 -1.48 4.24
CA LEU A 12 -1.16 -0.84 3.04
C LEU A 12 -0.31 0.38 2.68
N LEU A 13 0.31 0.36 1.50
CA LEU A 13 1.06 1.47 0.94
C LEU A 13 0.21 2.19 -0.10
N ASP A 14 -0.04 3.48 0.12
CA ASP A 14 -0.66 4.34 -0.87
C ASP A 14 0.42 5.07 -1.66
N VAL A 15 0.54 4.75 -2.95
CA VAL A 15 1.59 5.30 -3.82
C VAL A 15 1.15 6.51 -4.64
N ARG A 16 -0.01 7.08 -4.31
CA ARG A 16 -0.45 8.37 -4.83
C ARG A 16 0.44 9.51 -4.32
N THR A 17 0.26 10.69 -4.90
CA THR A 17 0.92 11.90 -4.42
C THR A 17 0.48 12.24 -2.98
N PRO A 18 1.29 13.00 -2.21
CA PRO A 18 0.89 13.45 -0.88
C PRO A 18 -0.43 14.23 -0.88
N SER A 19 -0.68 15.04 -1.90
CA SER A 19 -1.94 15.79 -2.03
C SER A 19 -3.15 14.87 -2.22
N GLU A 20 -3.08 13.89 -3.13
CA GLU A 20 -4.15 12.90 -3.31
C GLU A 20 -4.44 12.11 -2.02
N TYR A 21 -3.40 11.80 -1.25
CA TYR A 21 -3.50 11.09 0.02
C TYR A 21 -4.15 11.96 1.10
N GLN A 22 -3.74 13.22 1.22
CA GLN A 22 -4.30 14.19 2.17
C GLN A 22 -5.77 14.53 1.87
N ASN A 23 -6.18 14.48 0.60
CA ASN A 23 -7.58 14.67 0.20
C ASN A 23 -8.47 13.46 0.52
N GLY A 24 -7.91 12.39 1.08
CA GLY A 24 -8.66 11.20 1.53
C GLY A 24 -7.91 9.91 1.22
N HIS A 25 -7.70 9.09 2.25
CA HIS A 25 -7.05 7.79 2.13
C HIS A 25 -7.66 6.73 3.05
N ILE A 26 -7.34 5.46 2.80
CA ILE A 26 -7.79 4.36 3.66
C ILE A 26 -7.09 4.46 5.01
N GLN A 27 -7.85 4.41 6.11
CA GLN A 27 -7.29 4.49 7.47
C GLN A 27 -6.20 3.43 7.69
N GLY A 28 -5.04 3.87 8.15
CA GLY A 28 -3.89 3.01 8.39
C GLY A 28 -3.02 2.73 7.16
N ALA A 29 -3.37 3.26 5.99
CA ALA A 29 -2.45 3.32 4.86
C ALA A 29 -1.23 4.19 5.22
N LYS A 30 -0.09 3.90 4.58
CA LYS A 30 1.11 4.74 4.62
C LYS A 30 1.34 5.33 3.25
N ASN A 31 1.43 6.66 3.15
CA ASN A 31 1.79 7.28 1.88
C ASN A 31 3.27 7.04 1.56
N VAL A 32 3.54 6.42 0.43
CA VAL A 32 4.89 6.23 -0.13
C VAL A 32 4.79 6.50 -1.63
N PRO A 33 4.95 7.76 -2.08
CA PRO A 33 4.78 8.14 -3.48
C PRO A 33 5.57 7.25 -4.46
N LEU A 34 5.00 6.99 -5.64
CA LEU A 34 5.60 6.07 -6.63
C LEU A 34 7.06 6.42 -7.03
N ASN A 35 7.42 7.70 -7.01
CA ASN A 35 8.78 8.19 -7.26
C ASN A 35 9.76 7.85 -6.11
N GLU A 36 9.26 7.66 -4.88
CA GLU A 36 10.05 7.33 -3.69
C GLU A 36 10.14 5.83 -3.44
N ILE A 37 9.23 5.03 -4.02
CA ILE A 37 9.12 3.58 -3.75
C ILE A 37 10.41 2.78 -3.98
N ALA A 38 11.30 3.23 -4.87
CA ALA A 38 12.56 2.54 -5.13
C ALA A 38 13.48 2.56 -3.89
N ARG A 39 13.46 3.66 -3.15
CA ARG A 39 14.22 3.88 -1.92
C ARG A 39 13.51 3.33 -0.69
N TYR A 40 12.22 2.99 -0.81
CA TYR A 40 11.44 2.47 0.29
C TYR A 40 11.92 1.08 0.72
N THR A 41 12.18 0.92 2.01
CA THR A 41 12.51 -0.35 2.65
C THR A 41 11.43 -0.65 3.69
N PRO A 42 10.56 -1.65 3.44
CA PRO A 42 9.61 -2.16 4.42
C PRO A 42 10.29 -2.55 5.73
N ALA A 43 9.69 -2.19 6.86
CA ALA A 43 10.17 -2.57 8.19
C ALA A 43 9.77 -4.00 8.61
N THR A 44 9.08 -4.73 7.73
CA THR A 44 8.54 -6.07 8.00
C THR A 44 8.61 -6.93 6.74
N ASN A 45 8.65 -8.25 6.96
CA ASN A 45 8.59 -9.26 5.91
C ASN A 45 7.16 -9.74 5.62
N GLU A 46 6.15 -9.14 6.26
CA GLU A 46 4.73 -9.40 5.94
C GLU A 46 4.36 -8.88 4.54
N THR A 47 3.32 -9.47 3.95
CA THR A 47 2.78 -9.07 2.64
C THR A 47 2.44 -7.58 2.60
N LEU A 48 2.92 -6.90 1.56
CA LEU A 48 2.63 -5.49 1.30
C LEU A 48 1.47 -5.36 0.34
N TYR A 49 0.42 -4.67 0.74
CA TYR A 49 -0.66 -4.27 -0.15
C TYR A 49 -0.34 -2.88 -0.68
N VAL A 50 -0.45 -2.69 -1.99
CA VAL A 50 -0.10 -1.41 -2.62
C VAL A 50 -1.29 -0.91 -3.42
N ILE A 51 -1.71 0.31 -3.13
CA ILE A 51 -2.87 0.97 -3.73
C ILE A 51 -2.46 2.29 -4.38
N CYS A 52 -3.17 2.68 -5.43
CA CYS A 52 -3.08 4.02 -5.99
C CYS A 52 -4.50 4.49 -6.38
N HIS A 53 -4.64 5.45 -7.30
CA HIS A 53 -5.96 5.88 -7.75
C HIS A 53 -6.75 4.75 -8.45
N SER A 54 -6.21 4.18 -9.54
CA SER A 54 -6.93 3.22 -10.40
C SER A 54 -6.30 1.82 -10.51
N GLY A 55 -5.10 1.62 -9.94
CA GLY A 55 -4.34 0.36 -10.00
C GLY A 55 -3.07 0.39 -10.88
N VAL A 56 -2.90 1.41 -11.74
CA VAL A 56 -1.75 1.48 -12.68
C VAL A 56 -0.44 1.77 -11.95
N ARG A 57 -0.40 2.84 -11.14
CA ARG A 57 0.80 3.24 -10.38
C ARG A 57 1.19 2.18 -9.33
N SER A 58 0.20 1.58 -8.68
CA SER A 58 0.43 0.51 -7.70
C SER A 58 0.95 -0.78 -8.33
N LYS A 59 0.57 -1.11 -9.58
CA LYS A 59 1.19 -2.20 -10.34
C LYS A 59 2.68 -1.94 -10.59
N MET A 60 3.06 -0.70 -10.92
CA MET A 60 4.47 -0.32 -11.09
C MET A 60 5.25 -0.41 -9.79
N ALA A 61 4.69 0.09 -8.68
CA ALA A 61 5.27 0.00 -7.35
C ALA A 61 5.45 -1.47 -6.91
N ALA A 62 4.43 -2.31 -7.11
CA ALA A 62 4.50 -3.73 -6.80
C ALA A 62 5.63 -4.43 -7.57
N LYS A 63 5.81 -4.12 -8.87
CA LYS A 63 6.93 -4.65 -9.65
C LYS A 63 8.30 -4.25 -9.07
N LYS A 64 8.46 -2.99 -8.64
CA LYS A 64 9.72 -2.50 -8.03
C LYS A 64 10.00 -3.20 -6.70
N LEU A 65 9.00 -3.35 -5.84
CA LEU A 65 9.14 -4.01 -4.54
C LEU A 65 9.35 -5.53 -4.66
N LYS A 66 8.67 -6.21 -5.58
CA LYS A 66 8.91 -7.64 -5.88
C LYS A 66 10.33 -7.91 -6.34
N LYS A 67 10.91 -7.02 -7.16
CA LYS A 67 12.32 -7.11 -7.57
C LYS A 67 13.30 -6.99 -6.39
N LYS A 68 12.88 -6.38 -5.28
CA LYS A 68 13.66 -6.29 -4.04
C LYS A 68 13.44 -7.50 -3.11
N GLY A 69 12.64 -8.49 -3.52
CA GLY A 69 12.38 -9.72 -2.76
C GLY A 69 11.19 -9.66 -1.80
N TYR A 70 10.39 -8.60 -1.82
CA TYR A 70 9.20 -8.51 -0.95
C TYR A 70 8.01 -9.25 -1.54
N ASP A 71 7.16 -9.80 -0.67
CA ASP A 71 5.82 -10.25 -1.04
C ASP A 71 4.88 -9.04 -1.16
N VAL A 72 4.22 -8.92 -2.31
CA VAL A 72 3.47 -7.70 -2.67
C VAL A 72 2.22 -8.02 -3.47
N VAL A 73 1.10 -7.45 -3.01
CA VAL A 73 -0.20 -7.51 -3.67
C VAL A 73 -0.54 -6.12 -4.21
N ASN A 74 -0.84 -6.04 -5.51
CA ASN A 74 -1.41 -4.84 -6.10
C ASN A 74 -2.92 -4.84 -5.86
N VAL A 75 -3.44 -3.78 -5.23
CA VAL A 75 -4.88 -3.58 -5.05
C VAL A 75 -5.49 -3.12 -6.38
N GLN A 76 -6.26 -4.00 -7.02
CA GLN A 76 -6.93 -3.70 -8.29
C GLN A 76 -8.06 -2.67 -8.08
N GLY A 77 -8.34 -1.86 -9.09
CA GLY A 77 -9.32 -0.78 -9.02
C GLY A 77 -8.88 0.45 -8.22
N GLY A 78 -7.90 0.29 -7.33
CA GLY A 78 -7.35 1.38 -6.53
C GLY A 78 -8.39 2.05 -5.62
N MET A 79 -8.14 3.30 -5.26
CA MET A 79 -9.08 4.15 -4.52
C MET A 79 -10.37 4.41 -5.29
N SER A 80 -10.37 4.35 -6.63
CA SER A 80 -11.59 4.49 -7.44
C SER A 80 -12.61 3.38 -7.18
N ALA A 81 -12.16 2.20 -6.77
CA ALA A 81 -13.03 1.07 -6.41
C ALA A 81 -13.28 0.96 -4.90
N TRP A 82 -12.68 1.84 -4.08
CA TRP A 82 -12.85 1.81 -2.64
C TRP A 82 -14.17 2.47 -2.23
N THR A 83 -15.04 1.71 -1.57
CA THR A 83 -16.35 2.17 -1.08
C THR A 83 -16.40 2.38 0.44
N GLY A 84 -15.30 2.10 1.13
CA GLY A 84 -15.19 2.28 2.57
C GLY A 84 -14.91 3.73 2.98
N LYS A 85 -14.78 3.95 4.28
CA LYS A 85 -14.44 5.26 4.83
C LYS A 85 -13.02 5.67 4.39
N VAL A 86 -12.86 6.96 4.14
CA VAL A 86 -11.58 7.62 3.97
C VAL A 86 -11.35 8.58 5.14
N VAL A 87 -10.10 8.81 5.48
CA VAL A 87 -9.63 9.78 6.49
C VAL A 87 -8.61 10.74 5.91
#